data_AF-G4ZXY8-F1
#
_entry.id   AF-G4ZXY8-F1
#
_cell.length_a   1.000
_cell.length_b   1.000
_cell.length_c   1.000
_cell.angle_alpha   90.00
_cell.angle_beta   90.00
_cell.angle_gamma   90.00
#
_symmetry.space_group_name_H-M   'P 1'
#
loop_
_entity.id
_entity.type
_entity.pdbx_description
1 polymer ?
#
loop_
_entity_poly.entity_id
_entity_poly.type
_entity_poly.pdbx_seq_one_letter_code
_entity_poly.pdbx_strand_id
1 'polypeptide(L)'
;MAPHSLLLLLLAVLCVRVSLVRPADVVAVAPRLPPPSSHLPLALQMQDLCSNFVVICDFVAKNCDSDPHNTATSDQNPKCAESFTLFYQHNATLTRCVQDLPADSNDQTQALVFLEKFSVWQKHNACRLFHATEAKAAVECSGVNAHRPWKQTMWPLYCHEVFTMYKSTRHELDQLCDRTANSEAFWEGYVDYIGSKTCKRYYELVREAREHRCGEKKNALSGAGRCREMFQWYVENQRVVETDCYELKASKPFYRGFYTWKKQRP
;
A
#
# COMPACT_ATOMS: atom_id res chain seq x y z
N MET A 1 -0.43 -25.33 20.78
CA MET A 1 0.11 -24.17 20.04
C MET A 1 -0.88 -23.02 20.17
N ALA A 2 -0.38 -21.81 20.41
CA ALA A 2 -1.05 -20.80 21.25
C ALA A 2 -2.31 -20.17 20.62
N PRO A 3 -3.43 -20.08 21.37
CA PRO A 3 -4.67 -19.39 20.96
C PRO A 3 -4.53 -17.85 20.85
N HIS A 4 -3.33 -17.32 21.11
CA HIS A 4 -3.04 -15.89 21.07
C HIS A 4 -2.84 -15.36 19.64
N SER A 5 -2.46 -16.20 18.68
CA SER A 5 -2.26 -15.77 17.28
C SER A 5 -3.57 -15.52 16.53
N LEU A 6 -4.65 -16.24 16.87
CA LEU A 6 -5.99 -16.04 16.31
C LEU A 6 -6.66 -14.77 16.84
N LEU A 7 -6.41 -14.40 18.09
CA LEU A 7 -6.95 -13.18 18.70
C LEU A 7 -6.32 -11.91 18.10
N LEU A 8 -5.03 -11.97 17.74
CA LEU A 8 -4.32 -10.87 17.08
C LEU A 8 -4.75 -10.67 15.62
N LEU A 9 -5.12 -11.75 14.91
CA LEU A 9 -5.66 -11.69 13.54
C LEU A 9 -7.06 -11.05 13.47
N LEU A 10 -7.89 -11.22 14.52
CA LEU A 10 -9.21 -10.58 14.61
C LEU A 10 -9.15 -9.09 14.95
N LEU A 11 -8.10 -8.65 15.65
CA LEU A 11 -7.91 -7.24 16.03
C LEU A 11 -7.39 -6.35 14.90
N ALA A 12 -6.65 -6.91 13.93
CA ALA A 12 -6.17 -6.16 12.76
C ALA A 12 -7.30 -5.69 11.82
N VAL A 13 -8.48 -6.32 11.89
CA VAL A 13 -9.65 -6.00 11.05
C VAL A 13 -10.39 -4.75 11.53
N LEU A 14 -10.14 -4.28 12.77
CA LEU A 14 -10.85 -3.14 13.37
C LEU A 14 -10.18 -1.78 13.15
N CYS A 15 -8.93 -1.71 12.66
CA CYS A 15 -8.20 -0.44 12.55
C CYS A 15 -8.29 0.26 11.18
N VAL A 16 -8.93 -0.32 10.16
CA VAL A 16 -9.13 0.35 8.85
C VAL A 16 -10.55 0.91 8.74
N ARG A 17 -10.93 1.76 9.70
CA ARG A 17 -12.03 2.72 9.57
C ARG A 17 -11.48 4.13 9.62
N VAL A 18 -10.68 4.49 8.62
CA VAL A 18 -10.37 5.90 8.34
C VAL A 18 -10.57 6.14 6.85
N SER A 19 -11.78 6.59 6.54
CA SER A 19 -12.12 7.58 5.52
C SER A 19 -11.19 7.66 4.29
N LEU A 20 -11.52 6.90 3.24
CA LEU A 20 -11.14 7.26 1.87
C LEU A 20 -12.40 7.55 1.07
N VAL A 21 -12.56 8.84 0.80
CA VAL A 21 -13.53 9.44 -0.11
C VAL A 21 -13.36 8.79 -1.47
N ARG A 22 -14.47 8.24 -2.00
CA ARG A 22 -14.60 7.74 -3.38
C ARG A 22 -14.26 8.86 -4.37
N PRO A 23 -13.48 8.62 -5.44
CA PRO A 23 -13.63 9.38 -6.66
C PRO A 23 -14.96 8.97 -7.30
N ALA A 24 -15.77 9.96 -7.66
CA ALA A 24 -16.95 9.79 -8.49
C ALA A 24 -16.55 9.33 -9.91
N ASP A 25 -17.49 8.65 -10.56
CA ASP A 25 -17.52 8.23 -11.97
C ASP A 25 -16.73 6.97 -12.36
N VAL A 26 -17.39 5.82 -12.25
CA VAL A 26 -18.09 5.12 -13.35
C VAL A 26 -19.01 4.08 -12.66
N VAL A 27 -20.32 4.33 -12.69
CA VAL A 27 -21.32 3.36 -12.21
C VAL A 27 -21.38 2.21 -13.21
N ALA A 28 -20.53 1.19 -13.00
CA ALA A 28 -20.81 -0.13 -13.53
C ALA A 28 -22.07 -0.64 -12.80
N VAL A 29 -23.19 -0.63 -13.51
CA VAL A 29 -24.47 -1.17 -13.04
C VAL A 29 -24.22 -2.65 -12.69
N ALA A 30 -24.32 -2.97 -11.40
CA ALA A 30 -24.26 -4.33 -10.91
C ALA A 30 -25.30 -5.20 -11.63
N PRO A 31 -25.03 -6.49 -11.86
CA PRO A 31 -26.08 -7.43 -12.24
C PRO A 31 -27.20 -7.30 -11.19
N ARG A 32 -28.40 -6.94 -11.64
CA ARG A 32 -29.56 -6.86 -10.76
C ARG A 32 -29.86 -8.27 -10.25
N LEU A 33 -29.42 -8.57 -9.04
CA LEU A 33 -30.01 -9.64 -8.26
C LEU A 33 -31.52 -9.34 -8.16
N PRO A 34 -32.40 -10.33 -8.37
CA PRO A 34 -33.82 -10.15 -8.12
C PRO A 34 -34.00 -9.66 -6.68
N PRO A 35 -34.91 -8.70 -6.43
CA PRO A 35 -35.12 -8.17 -5.09
C PRO A 35 -35.46 -9.34 -4.15
N PRO A 36 -34.85 -9.40 -2.95
CA PRO A 36 -35.20 -10.42 -1.97
C PRO A 36 -36.69 -10.29 -1.67
N SER A 37 -37.42 -11.39 -1.84
CA SER A 37 -38.82 -11.53 -1.49
C SER A 37 -39.01 -11.04 -0.05
N SER A 38 -39.68 -9.89 0.13
CA SER A 38 -39.80 -9.16 1.39
C SER A 38 -40.72 -9.82 2.43
N HIS A 39 -40.90 -11.14 2.37
CA HIS A 39 -41.87 -11.90 3.17
C HIS A 39 -41.29 -13.10 3.92
N LEU A 40 -39.98 -13.33 3.84
CA LEU A 40 -39.33 -14.41 4.61
C LEU A 40 -38.76 -13.88 5.94
N PRO A 41 -38.94 -14.62 7.05
CA PRO A 41 -38.24 -14.35 8.30
C PRO A 41 -36.74 -14.14 8.08
N LEU A 42 -36.16 -13.13 8.75
CA LEU A 42 -34.75 -12.74 8.61
C LEU A 42 -33.78 -13.92 8.81
N ALA A 43 -34.15 -14.88 9.66
CA ALA A 43 -33.38 -16.10 9.89
C ALA A 43 -33.29 -17.00 8.64
N LEU A 44 -34.39 -17.14 7.89
CA LEU A 44 -34.43 -17.93 6.65
C LEU A 44 -33.64 -17.23 5.53
N GLN A 45 -33.72 -15.90 5.46
CA GLN A 45 -32.89 -15.13 4.52
C GLN A 45 -31.40 -15.26 4.80
N MET A 46 -31.00 -15.30 6.07
CA MET A 46 -29.62 -15.51 6.48
C MET A 46 -29.14 -16.93 6.14
N GLN A 47 -30.00 -17.93 6.36
CA GLN A 47 -29.68 -19.32 6.04
C GLN A 47 -29.50 -19.55 4.52
N ASP A 48 -30.35 -18.93 3.70
CA ASP A 48 -30.22 -18.97 2.24
C ASP A 48 -28.93 -18.26 1.78
N LEU A 49 -28.61 -17.11 2.38
CA LEU A 49 -27.36 -16.39 2.11
C LEU A 49 -26.14 -17.27 2.43
N CYS A 50 -26.10 -17.87 3.62
CA CYS A 50 -24.97 -18.70 4.04
C CYS A 50 -24.84 -19.98 3.18
N SER A 51 -25.97 -20.61 2.84
CA SER A 51 -25.98 -21.77 1.92
C SER A 51 -25.42 -21.41 0.54
N ASN A 52 -25.82 -20.26 -0.01
CA ASN A 52 -25.28 -19.77 -1.28
C ASN A 52 -23.79 -19.42 -1.18
N PHE A 53 -23.35 -18.88 -0.03
CA PHE A 53 -21.94 -18.58 0.18
C PHE A 53 -21.08 -19.84 0.24
N VAL A 54 -21.58 -20.94 0.81
CA VAL A 54 -20.88 -22.26 0.77
C VAL A 54 -20.61 -22.70 -0.67
N VAL A 55 -21.58 -22.52 -1.58
CA VAL A 55 -21.38 -22.83 -3.02
C VAL A 55 -20.26 -21.98 -3.63
N ILE A 56 -20.15 -20.71 -3.23
CA ILE A 56 -19.06 -19.83 -3.65
C ILE A 56 -17.71 -20.31 -3.08
N CYS A 57 -17.67 -20.71 -1.80
CA CYS A 57 -16.48 -21.29 -1.18
C CYS A 57 -16.00 -22.54 -1.91
N ASP A 58 -16.91 -23.45 -2.24
CA ASP A 58 -16.61 -24.66 -3.02
C ASP A 58 -16.06 -24.32 -4.41
N PHE A 59 -16.69 -23.36 -5.11
CA PHE A 59 -16.23 -22.90 -6.41
C PHE A 59 -14.80 -22.35 -6.33
N VAL A 60 -14.51 -21.50 -5.35
CA VAL A 60 -13.18 -20.90 -5.17
C VAL A 60 -12.13 -21.94 -4.83
N ALA A 61 -12.45 -22.88 -3.93
CA ALA A 61 -11.53 -23.94 -3.54
C ALA A 61 -11.12 -24.81 -4.74
N LYS A 62 -12.03 -25.04 -5.69
CA LYS A 62 -11.80 -25.90 -6.87
C LYS A 62 -11.21 -25.18 -8.08
N ASN A 63 -11.49 -23.89 -8.27
CA ASN A 63 -11.28 -23.21 -9.56
C ASN A 63 -10.41 -21.95 -9.50
N CYS A 64 -9.95 -21.55 -8.30
CA CYS A 64 -9.15 -20.34 -8.12
C CYS A 64 -7.76 -20.73 -7.61
N ASP A 65 -6.72 -20.38 -8.37
CA ASP A 65 -5.33 -20.50 -7.98
C ASP A 65 -4.80 -19.18 -7.41
N SER A 66 -4.39 -19.23 -6.15
CA SER A 66 -3.80 -18.10 -5.46
C SER A 66 -2.41 -18.52 -5.02
N ASP A 67 -1.46 -18.51 -5.96
CA ASP A 67 -0.06 -18.81 -5.64
C ASP A 67 0.50 -17.67 -4.77
N PRO A 68 0.88 -17.94 -3.51
CA PRO A 68 1.45 -16.92 -2.62
C PRO A 68 2.86 -16.46 -3.06
N HIS A 69 3.51 -17.18 -3.98
CA HIS A 69 4.86 -16.89 -4.47
C HIS A 69 4.90 -16.17 -5.82
N ASN A 70 3.78 -16.07 -6.55
CA ASN A 70 3.70 -15.32 -7.81
C ASN A 70 2.78 -14.11 -7.69
N THR A 71 3.39 -12.96 -7.41
CA THR A 71 2.72 -11.64 -7.44
C THR A 71 2.22 -11.23 -8.83
N ALA A 72 2.62 -11.95 -9.88
CA ALA A 72 2.25 -11.68 -11.28
C ALA A 72 1.01 -12.46 -11.76
N THR A 73 0.56 -13.49 -11.03
CA THR A 73 -0.62 -14.27 -11.39
C THR A 73 -1.74 -14.02 -10.39
N SER A 74 -2.41 -12.88 -10.56
CA SER A 74 -3.82 -12.82 -10.17
C SER A 74 -4.55 -13.89 -10.97
N ASP A 75 -5.38 -14.70 -10.29
CA ASP A 75 -6.29 -15.66 -10.92
C ASP A 75 -6.89 -15.08 -12.22
N GLN A 76 -6.63 -15.72 -13.36
CA GLN A 76 -7.16 -15.27 -14.66
C GLN A 76 -8.69 -15.44 -14.75
N ASN A 77 -9.28 -16.15 -13.80
CA ASN A 77 -10.72 -16.38 -13.76
C ASN A 77 -11.43 -15.18 -13.10
N PRO A 78 -12.20 -14.38 -13.87
CA PRO A 78 -12.87 -13.19 -13.35
C PRO A 78 -13.88 -13.52 -12.23
N LYS A 79 -14.43 -14.74 -12.23
CA LYS A 79 -15.37 -15.19 -11.19
C LYS A 79 -14.71 -15.34 -9.82
N CYS A 80 -13.40 -15.61 -9.77
CA CYS A 80 -12.65 -15.65 -8.51
C CYS A 80 -12.58 -14.24 -7.91
N ALA A 81 -12.20 -13.24 -8.71
CA ALA A 81 -12.16 -11.84 -8.28
C ALA A 81 -13.55 -11.30 -7.89
N GLU A 82 -14.61 -11.69 -8.60
CA GLU A 82 -16.00 -11.35 -8.23
C GLU A 82 -16.39 -11.94 -6.87
N SER A 83 -16.06 -13.21 -6.63
CA SER A 83 -16.32 -13.90 -5.36
C SER A 83 -15.60 -13.25 -4.18
N PHE A 84 -14.33 -12.90 -4.36
CA PHE A 84 -13.56 -12.16 -3.35
C PHE A 84 -14.06 -10.74 -3.14
N THR A 85 -14.50 -10.05 -4.20
CA THR A 85 -15.08 -8.71 -4.11
C THR A 85 -16.40 -8.73 -3.35
N LEU A 86 -17.25 -9.73 -3.59
CA LEU A 86 -18.49 -9.95 -2.84
C LEU A 86 -18.18 -10.13 -1.35
N PHE A 87 -17.19 -10.98 -1.02
CA PHE A 87 -16.78 -11.18 0.36
C PHE A 87 -16.23 -9.91 1.01
N TYR A 88 -15.40 -9.14 0.30
CA TYR A 88 -14.88 -7.86 0.78
C TYR A 88 -15.99 -6.87 1.11
N GLN A 89 -17.01 -6.75 0.26
CA GLN A 89 -18.14 -5.83 0.46
C GLN A 89 -19.05 -6.23 1.63
N HIS A 90 -19.11 -7.53 1.94
CA HIS A 90 -20.05 -8.08 2.93
C HIS A 90 -19.35 -8.87 4.05
N ASN A 91 -18.10 -8.52 4.39
CA ASN A 91 -17.25 -9.35 5.26
C ASN A 91 -17.94 -9.71 6.59
N ALA A 92 -18.62 -8.76 7.22
CA ALA A 92 -19.18 -8.97 8.55
C ALA A 92 -20.33 -10.00 8.52
N THR A 93 -21.07 -10.05 7.41
CA THR A 93 -22.18 -10.98 7.24
C THR A 93 -21.66 -12.35 6.80
N LEU A 94 -20.75 -12.39 5.83
CA LEU A 94 -20.25 -13.64 5.28
C LEU A 94 -19.25 -14.35 6.20
N THR A 95 -18.47 -13.60 7.00
CA THR A 95 -17.66 -14.19 8.08
C THR A 95 -18.54 -14.88 9.13
N ARG A 96 -19.73 -14.33 9.45
CA ARG A 96 -20.67 -14.99 10.35
C ARG A 96 -21.16 -16.32 9.75
N CYS A 97 -21.47 -16.34 8.46
CA CYS A 97 -21.80 -17.60 7.77
C CYS A 97 -20.70 -18.65 7.93
N VAL A 98 -19.42 -18.28 7.83
CA VAL A 98 -18.30 -19.22 8.05
C VAL A 98 -18.23 -19.71 9.50
N GLN A 99 -18.47 -18.81 10.46
CA GLN A 99 -18.43 -19.14 11.89
C GLN A 99 -19.56 -20.07 12.32
N ASP A 100 -20.71 -19.98 11.65
CA ASP A 100 -21.90 -20.80 11.94
C ASP A 100 -21.83 -22.19 11.27
N LEU A 101 -20.81 -22.46 10.44
CA LEU A 101 -20.63 -23.78 9.83
C LEU A 101 -20.24 -24.83 10.88
N PRO A 102 -20.73 -26.08 10.76
CA PRO A 102 -20.33 -27.15 11.65
C PRO A 102 -18.82 -27.38 11.61
N ALA A 103 -18.22 -27.54 12.79
CA ALA A 103 -16.82 -27.89 12.94
C ALA A 103 -16.48 -29.18 12.18
N ASP A 104 -15.33 -29.20 11.51
CA ASP A 104 -14.80 -30.34 10.75
C ASP A 104 -15.68 -30.79 9.55
N SER A 105 -16.63 -29.96 9.14
CA SER A 105 -17.40 -30.20 7.92
C SER A 105 -16.59 -29.90 6.65
N ASN A 106 -16.97 -30.53 5.54
CA ASN A 106 -16.41 -30.20 4.23
C ASN A 106 -16.65 -28.72 3.89
N ASP A 107 -17.83 -28.19 4.21
CA ASP A 107 -18.19 -26.79 3.97
C ASP A 107 -17.28 -25.84 4.76
N GLN A 108 -16.98 -26.17 6.02
CA GLN A 108 -16.03 -25.39 6.83
C GLN A 108 -14.62 -25.46 6.24
N THR A 109 -14.19 -26.64 5.79
CA THR A 109 -12.88 -26.81 5.14
C THR A 109 -12.76 -25.92 3.90
N GLN A 110 -13.78 -25.91 3.05
CA GLN A 110 -13.84 -25.08 1.85
C GLN A 110 -13.90 -23.59 2.17
N ALA A 111 -14.63 -23.21 3.21
CA ALA A 111 -14.67 -21.83 3.69
C ALA A 111 -13.31 -21.35 4.21
N LEU A 112 -12.53 -22.21 4.87
CA LEU A 112 -11.16 -21.88 5.28
C LEU A 112 -10.23 -21.71 4.09
N VAL A 113 -10.32 -22.58 3.08
CA VAL A 113 -9.57 -22.43 1.82
C VAL A 113 -9.95 -21.13 1.10
N PHE A 114 -11.25 -20.79 1.07
CA PHE A 114 -11.72 -19.51 0.55
C PHE A 114 -11.05 -18.33 1.27
N LEU A 115 -11.00 -18.35 2.61
CA LEU A 115 -10.40 -17.28 3.40
C LEU A 115 -8.89 -17.13 3.17
N GLU A 116 -8.18 -18.24 3.00
CA GLU A 116 -6.76 -18.23 2.65
C GLU A 116 -6.52 -17.57 1.30
N LYS A 117 -7.25 -18.01 0.26
CA LYS A 117 -7.16 -17.46 -1.09
C LYS A 117 -7.61 -15.99 -1.14
N PHE A 118 -8.66 -15.64 -0.39
CA PHE A 118 -9.11 -14.26 -0.23
C PHE A 118 -8.02 -13.36 0.37
N SER A 119 -7.28 -13.84 1.39
CA SER A 119 -6.18 -13.08 1.99
C SER A 119 -5.07 -12.77 0.99
N VAL A 120 -4.67 -13.77 0.19
CA VAL A 120 -3.68 -13.60 -0.89
C VAL A 120 -4.18 -12.60 -1.93
N TRP A 121 -5.43 -12.77 -2.39
CA TRP A 121 -6.06 -11.84 -3.33
C TRP A 121 -6.15 -10.41 -2.76
N GLN A 122 -6.51 -10.27 -1.49
CA GLN A 122 -6.64 -8.97 -0.83
C GLN A 122 -5.30 -8.26 -0.76
N LYS A 123 -4.22 -8.98 -0.43
CA LYS A 123 -2.85 -8.44 -0.49
C LYS A 123 -2.52 -7.95 -1.90
N HIS A 124 -2.72 -8.78 -2.93
CA HIS A 124 -2.45 -8.39 -4.31
C HIS A 124 -3.29 -7.19 -4.76
N ASN A 125 -4.58 -7.17 -4.43
CA ASN A 125 -5.46 -6.06 -4.78
C ASN A 125 -5.07 -4.77 -4.05
N ALA A 126 -4.66 -4.84 -2.78
CA ALA A 126 -4.14 -3.69 -2.03
C ALA A 126 -2.87 -3.13 -2.71
N CYS A 127 -1.93 -4.01 -3.08
CA CYS A 127 -0.71 -3.60 -3.78
C CYS A 127 -0.99 -2.99 -5.15
N ARG A 128 -1.89 -3.59 -5.93
CA ARG A 128 -2.32 -3.06 -7.23
C ARG A 128 -2.90 -1.65 -7.10
N LEU A 129 -3.80 -1.43 -6.14
CA LEU A 129 -4.41 -0.12 -5.90
C LEU A 129 -3.38 0.90 -5.40
N PHE A 130 -2.48 0.47 -4.53
CA PHE A 130 -1.37 1.28 -4.03
C PHE A 130 -0.44 1.71 -5.16
N HIS A 131 0.04 0.78 -5.99
CA HIS A 131 0.93 1.10 -7.12
C HIS A 131 0.24 1.94 -8.19
N ALA A 132 -1.05 1.77 -8.42
CA ALA A 132 -1.81 2.63 -9.33
C ALA A 132 -1.92 4.07 -8.79
N THR A 133 -2.16 4.22 -7.48
CA THR A 133 -2.22 5.53 -6.82
C THR A 133 -0.84 6.19 -6.82
N GLU A 134 0.22 5.41 -6.55
CA GLU A 134 1.61 5.85 -6.60
C GLU A 134 1.98 6.34 -8.01
N ALA A 135 1.65 5.56 -9.06
CA ALA A 135 1.92 5.91 -10.44
C ALA A 135 1.22 7.21 -10.84
N LYS A 136 -0.06 7.37 -10.48
CA LYS A 136 -0.81 8.58 -10.78
C LYS A 136 -0.22 9.79 -10.06
N ALA A 137 0.05 9.68 -8.76
CA ALA A 137 0.66 10.78 -8.00
C ALA A 137 2.09 11.10 -8.45
N ALA A 138 2.87 10.12 -8.91
CA ALA A 138 4.18 10.36 -9.51
C ALA A 138 4.06 11.25 -10.76
N VAL A 139 3.08 11.01 -11.63
CA VAL A 139 2.88 11.81 -12.85
C VAL A 139 2.31 13.20 -12.54
N GLU A 140 1.34 13.26 -11.62
CA GLU A 140 0.53 14.45 -11.38
C GLU A 140 1.14 15.40 -10.33
N CYS A 141 1.88 14.87 -9.36
CA CYS A 141 2.33 15.60 -8.19
C CYS A 141 3.85 15.84 -8.13
N SER A 142 4.63 15.37 -9.11
CA SER A 142 6.11 15.52 -9.11
C SER A 142 6.64 16.30 -10.33
N GLY A 143 7.85 16.86 -10.20
CA GLY A 143 8.60 17.47 -11.30
C GLY A 143 8.02 18.77 -11.88
N VAL A 144 8.16 18.99 -13.20
CA VAL A 144 7.71 20.21 -13.91
C VAL A 144 6.20 20.44 -13.79
N ASN A 145 5.44 19.36 -13.58
CA ASN A 145 4.01 19.44 -13.33
C ASN A 145 3.71 20.00 -11.94
N ALA A 146 4.55 19.76 -10.92
CA ALA A 146 4.39 20.24 -9.55
C ALA A 146 4.54 21.77 -9.37
N HIS A 147 5.08 22.49 -10.36
CA HIS A 147 5.45 23.92 -10.25
C HIS A 147 4.68 24.86 -11.18
N ARG A 148 3.64 24.41 -11.89
CA ARG A 148 2.76 25.31 -12.65
C ARG A 148 1.87 26.11 -11.69
N PRO A 149 1.46 27.35 -12.02
CA PRO A 149 0.77 28.21 -11.07
C PRO A 149 -0.56 27.59 -10.65
N TRP A 150 -0.55 26.96 -9.47
CA TRP A 150 -1.72 26.36 -8.87
C TRP A 150 -2.60 27.46 -8.30
N LYS A 151 -3.76 27.67 -8.92
CA LYS A 151 -4.86 28.35 -8.22
C LYS A 151 -5.40 27.39 -7.17
N GLN A 152 -5.82 27.90 -6.02
CA GLN A 152 -6.41 27.14 -4.89
C GLN A 152 -7.50 26.13 -5.32
N THR A 153 -8.10 26.33 -6.50
CA THR A 153 -9.19 25.55 -7.06
C THR A 153 -8.78 24.39 -7.99
N MET A 154 -7.50 24.21 -8.34
CA MET A 154 -7.07 23.08 -9.18
C MET A 154 -5.78 22.45 -8.67
N TRP A 155 -5.93 21.24 -8.13
CA TRP A 155 -4.91 20.20 -7.97
C TRP A 155 -3.99 20.14 -6.72
N PRO A 156 -4.17 20.92 -5.64
CA PRO A 156 -3.53 20.62 -4.35
C PRO A 156 -4.23 19.51 -3.54
N LEU A 157 -5.55 19.35 -3.68
CA LEU A 157 -6.32 18.44 -2.81
C LEU A 157 -5.96 16.97 -3.05
N TYR A 158 -5.91 16.50 -4.30
CA TYR A 158 -5.55 15.10 -4.60
C TYR A 158 -4.15 14.76 -4.10
N CYS A 159 -3.13 15.58 -4.42
CA CYS A 159 -1.76 15.34 -3.95
C CYS A 159 -1.68 15.40 -2.42
N HIS A 160 -2.33 16.38 -1.78
CA HIS A 160 -2.36 16.49 -0.33
C HIS A 160 -3.06 15.30 0.34
N GLU A 161 -4.20 14.86 -0.18
CA GLU A 161 -4.96 13.70 0.33
C GLU A 161 -4.16 12.40 0.16
N VAL A 162 -3.63 12.15 -1.05
CA VAL A 162 -2.83 10.95 -1.32
C VAL A 162 -1.60 10.93 -0.43
N PHE A 163 -0.82 12.00 -0.38
CA PHE A 163 0.36 12.00 0.45
C PHE A 163 0.01 11.90 1.95
N THR A 164 -1.06 12.57 2.41
CA THR A 164 -1.50 12.49 3.82
C THR A 164 -1.91 11.08 4.20
N MET A 165 -2.66 10.38 3.35
CA MET A 165 -2.97 8.96 3.51
C MET A 165 -1.67 8.15 3.63
N TYR A 166 -0.74 8.34 2.70
CA TYR A 166 0.53 7.60 2.66
C TYR A 166 1.39 7.84 3.90
N LYS A 167 1.40 9.05 4.46
CA LYS A 167 2.13 9.35 5.70
C LYS A 167 1.74 8.41 6.84
N SER A 168 0.51 7.93 6.87
CA SER A 168 0.00 7.07 7.94
C SER A 168 0.18 5.57 7.70
N THR A 169 0.19 5.12 6.44
CA THR A 169 0.12 3.68 6.08
C THR A 169 1.34 3.16 5.32
N ARG A 170 2.28 4.04 4.96
CA ARG A 170 3.37 3.73 4.03
C ARG A 170 4.28 2.60 4.49
N HIS A 171 4.81 2.63 5.72
CA HIS A 171 5.84 1.67 6.11
C HIS A 171 5.34 0.23 5.99
N GLU A 172 4.06 0.02 6.25
CA GLU A 172 3.38 -1.25 6.11
C GLU A 172 3.18 -1.62 4.63
N LEU A 173 2.75 -0.66 3.79
CA LEU A 173 2.51 -0.91 2.37
C LEU A 173 3.79 -1.13 1.56
N ASP A 174 4.87 -0.39 1.84
CA ASP A 174 6.17 -0.59 1.18
C ASP A 174 6.78 -1.96 1.56
N GLN A 175 6.56 -2.44 2.81
CA GLN A 175 6.94 -3.80 3.21
C GLN A 175 6.07 -4.88 2.57
N LEU A 176 4.80 -4.57 2.30
CA LEU A 176 3.83 -5.53 1.78
C LEU A 176 3.92 -5.71 0.26
N CYS A 177 4.19 -4.63 -0.48
CA CYS A 177 3.94 -4.53 -1.92
C CYS A 177 5.18 -4.33 -2.79
N ASP A 178 6.36 -4.23 -2.19
CA ASP A 178 7.61 -3.87 -2.86
C ASP A 178 7.54 -2.53 -3.63
N ARG A 179 8.72 -2.07 -4.04
CA ARG A 179 8.91 -0.80 -4.74
C ARG A 179 8.59 -0.94 -6.22
N THR A 180 8.13 0.15 -6.84
CA THR A 180 7.93 0.23 -8.30
C THR A 180 8.89 1.22 -8.95
N ALA A 181 8.85 1.29 -10.28
CA ALA A 181 9.56 2.30 -11.05
C ALA A 181 9.07 3.74 -10.76
N ASN A 182 7.84 3.90 -10.26
CA ASN A 182 7.24 5.22 -9.97
C ASN A 182 7.59 5.76 -8.59
N SER A 183 8.10 4.90 -7.69
CA SER A 183 8.35 5.26 -6.30
C SER A 183 9.26 6.48 -6.16
N GLU A 184 10.29 6.63 -6.99
CA GLU A 184 11.18 7.80 -6.92
C GLU A 184 10.46 9.12 -7.20
N ALA A 185 9.74 9.21 -8.31
CA ALA A 185 9.01 10.41 -8.69
C ALA A 185 7.87 10.71 -7.68
N PHE A 186 7.17 9.69 -7.20
CA PHE A 186 6.19 9.81 -6.13
C PHE A 186 6.80 10.48 -4.88
N TRP A 187 7.99 10.05 -4.48
CA TRP A 187 8.66 10.58 -3.29
C TRP A 187 9.13 12.02 -3.44
N GLU A 188 9.59 12.40 -4.62
CA GLU A 188 9.91 13.80 -4.87
C GLU A 188 8.67 14.68 -4.67
N GLY A 189 7.51 14.25 -5.16
CA GLY A 189 6.23 14.91 -4.89
C GLY A 189 5.88 14.92 -3.39
N TYR A 190 5.93 13.76 -2.71
CA TYR A 190 5.58 13.66 -1.28
C TYR A 190 6.32 14.70 -0.42
N VAL A 191 7.62 14.86 -0.66
CA VAL A 191 8.48 15.75 0.10
C VAL A 191 8.01 17.18 -0.01
N ASP A 192 7.61 17.62 -1.20
CA ASP A 192 7.21 19.00 -1.45
C ASP A 192 5.93 19.37 -0.67
N TYR A 193 4.95 18.46 -0.62
CA TYR A 193 3.63 18.74 -0.03
C TYR A 193 3.54 18.50 1.47
N ILE A 194 4.09 17.40 1.97
CA ILE A 194 3.87 16.99 3.38
C ILE A 194 5.13 16.46 4.10
N GLY A 195 6.26 16.36 3.42
CA GLY A 195 7.53 15.96 4.02
C GLY A 195 7.90 16.85 5.21
N SER A 196 8.48 16.24 6.25
CA SER A 196 9.03 17.00 7.38
C SER A 196 10.12 17.97 6.90
N LYS A 197 10.39 19.04 7.68
CA LYS A 197 11.49 19.97 7.35
C LYS A 197 12.83 19.23 7.18
N THR A 198 13.06 18.21 8.00
CA THR A 198 14.25 17.35 7.92
C THR A 198 14.30 16.58 6.61
N CYS A 199 13.19 15.96 6.19
CA CYS A 199 13.17 15.26 4.90
C CYS A 199 13.39 16.23 3.75
N LYS A 200 12.66 17.35 3.68
CA LYS A 200 12.88 18.38 2.65
C LYS A 200 14.37 18.74 2.51
N ARG A 201 15.03 19.01 3.64
CA ARG A 201 16.46 19.32 3.64
C ARG A 201 17.34 18.15 3.19
N TYR A 202 17.04 16.92 3.59
CA TYR A 202 17.77 15.74 3.13
C TYR A 202 17.74 15.59 1.60
N TYR A 203 16.56 15.74 0.98
CA TYR A 203 16.44 15.63 -0.48
C TYR A 203 17.15 16.76 -1.22
N GLU A 204 17.12 17.99 -0.70
CA GLU A 204 17.94 19.08 -1.21
C GLU A 204 19.43 18.73 -1.17
N LEU A 205 19.92 18.22 -0.03
CA LEU A 205 21.32 17.83 0.12
C LEU A 205 21.73 16.70 -0.82
N VAL A 206 20.84 15.74 -1.08
CA VAL A 206 21.09 14.68 -2.07
C VAL A 206 21.23 15.27 -3.49
N ARG A 207 20.41 16.27 -3.84
CA ARG A 207 20.48 16.97 -5.14
C ARG A 207 21.76 17.80 -5.24
N GLU A 208 22.05 18.64 -4.24
CA GLU A 208 23.27 19.45 -4.16
C GLU A 208 24.53 18.56 -4.22
N ALA A 209 24.54 17.45 -3.47
CA ALA A 209 25.67 16.52 -3.46
C ALA A 209 25.91 15.86 -4.81
N ARG A 210 24.86 15.66 -5.62
CA ARG A 210 25.00 15.14 -6.99
C ARG A 210 25.64 16.20 -7.89
N GLU A 211 25.20 17.45 -7.81
CA GLU A 211 25.76 18.58 -8.57
C GLU A 211 27.25 18.79 -8.24
N HIS A 212 27.60 18.69 -6.96
CA HIS A 212 28.98 18.78 -6.47
C HIS A 212 29.79 17.49 -6.59
N ARG A 213 29.20 16.42 -7.14
CA ARG A 213 29.83 15.11 -7.31
C ARG A 213 30.46 14.58 -6.01
N CYS A 214 29.75 14.73 -4.91
CA CYS A 214 30.23 14.33 -3.58
C CYS A 214 30.47 12.82 -3.44
N GLY A 215 29.99 11.99 -4.36
CA GLY A 215 30.31 10.56 -4.42
C GLY A 215 31.72 10.24 -4.91
N GLU A 216 32.42 11.21 -5.50
CA GLU A 216 33.81 11.05 -5.92
C GLU A 216 34.75 11.18 -4.71
N LYS A 217 35.69 10.23 -4.55
CA LYS A 217 36.61 10.18 -3.41
C LYS A 217 37.36 11.50 -3.19
N LYS A 218 37.80 12.16 -4.26
CA LYS A 218 38.51 13.44 -4.18
C LYS A 218 37.64 14.51 -3.53
N ASN A 219 36.38 14.66 -3.96
CA ASN A 219 35.48 15.71 -3.51
C ASN A 219 34.93 15.42 -2.10
N ALA A 220 34.61 14.15 -1.84
CA ALA A 220 34.21 13.66 -0.52
C ALA A 220 35.27 13.97 0.55
N LEU A 221 36.55 13.76 0.21
CA LEU A 221 37.66 13.94 1.13
C LEU A 221 38.18 15.37 1.18
N SER A 222 38.24 16.10 0.07
CA SER A 222 38.73 17.49 0.07
C SER A 222 37.73 18.48 0.72
N GLY A 223 36.45 18.11 0.77
CA GLY A 223 35.38 19.03 1.18
C GLY A 223 34.99 20.04 0.08
N ALA A 224 35.47 19.84 -1.16
CA ALA A 224 35.03 20.63 -2.30
C ALA A 224 33.51 20.56 -2.46
N GLY A 225 32.87 21.68 -2.83
CA GLY A 225 31.42 21.73 -3.02
C GLY A 225 30.62 21.46 -1.75
N ARG A 226 31.16 21.79 -0.57
CA ARG A 226 30.50 21.69 0.75
C ARG A 226 30.09 20.25 1.15
N CYS A 227 30.60 19.22 0.48
CA CYS A 227 30.23 17.81 0.74
C CYS A 227 30.34 17.41 2.22
N ARG A 228 31.39 17.88 2.92
CA ARG A 228 31.58 17.60 4.36
C ARG A 228 30.49 18.20 5.24
N GLU A 229 30.02 19.41 4.94
CA GLU A 229 28.92 20.06 5.67
C GLU A 229 27.62 19.26 5.50
N MET A 230 27.36 18.77 4.28
CA MET A 230 26.19 17.95 3.97
C MET A 230 26.23 16.61 4.72
N PHE A 231 27.40 15.96 4.75
CA PHE A 231 27.60 14.71 5.48
C PHE A 231 27.48 14.91 6.99
N GLN A 232 28.00 16.01 7.53
CA GLN A 232 27.89 16.35 8.95
C GLN A 232 26.43 16.59 9.34
N TRP A 233 25.67 17.35 8.53
CA TRP A 233 24.23 17.52 8.74
C TRP A 233 23.48 16.19 8.74
N TYR A 234 23.85 15.26 7.85
CA TYR A 234 23.25 13.93 7.83
C TYR A 234 23.51 13.16 9.12
N VAL A 235 24.73 13.20 9.67
CA VAL A 235 25.04 12.56 10.96
C VAL A 235 24.15 13.11 12.08
N GLU A 236 23.97 14.43 12.14
CA GLU A 236 23.18 15.09 13.17
C GLU A 236 21.69 14.75 13.09
N ASN A 237 21.19 14.39 11.90
CA ASN A 237 19.78 14.13 11.64
C ASN A 237 19.50 12.66 11.26
N GLN A 238 20.51 11.78 11.37
CA GLN A 238 20.52 10.44 10.77
C GLN A 238 19.30 9.62 11.16
N ARG A 239 18.94 9.63 12.45
CA ARG A 239 17.79 8.86 12.95
C ARG A 239 16.49 9.25 12.27
N VAL A 240 16.22 10.56 12.13
CA VAL A 240 15.01 11.05 11.48
C VAL A 240 15.05 10.76 9.98
N VAL A 241 16.23 10.92 9.36
CA VAL A 241 16.38 10.62 7.93
C VAL A 241 16.14 9.16 7.62
N GLU A 242 16.72 8.24 8.40
CA GLU A 242 16.60 6.80 8.17
C GLU A 242 15.24 6.21 8.60
N THR A 243 14.51 6.92 9.48
CA THR A 243 13.17 6.48 9.92
C THR A 243 12.06 7.08 9.05
N ASP A 244 12.13 8.39 8.78
CA ASP A 244 11.00 9.16 8.24
C ASP A 244 11.19 9.57 6.77
N CYS A 245 12.43 9.60 6.27
CA CYS A 245 12.76 10.03 4.92
C CYS A 245 13.14 8.83 4.05
N TYR A 246 12.77 8.87 2.78
CA TYR A 246 12.99 7.72 1.91
C TYR A 246 14.20 7.88 1.01
N GLU A 247 14.94 6.79 0.95
CA GLU A 247 16.12 6.69 0.13
C GLU A 247 15.78 6.62 -1.36
N LEU A 248 16.06 7.69 -2.10
CA LEU A 248 16.03 7.68 -3.57
C LEU A 248 17.23 6.91 -4.11
N LYS A 249 17.12 6.28 -5.28
CA LYS A 249 18.31 5.75 -5.98
C LYS A 249 19.36 6.83 -6.27
N ALA A 250 18.91 8.07 -6.44
CA ALA A 250 19.76 9.25 -6.60
C ALA A 250 20.61 9.57 -5.35
N SER A 251 20.32 8.99 -4.19
CA SER A 251 21.13 9.14 -2.96
C SER A 251 22.41 8.28 -2.98
N LYS A 252 22.52 7.28 -3.87
CA LYS A 252 23.69 6.37 -3.90
C LYS A 252 25.03 7.12 -3.96
N PRO A 253 25.22 8.15 -4.81
CA PRO A 253 26.43 8.96 -4.79
C PRO A 253 26.64 9.69 -3.46
N PHE A 254 25.57 10.21 -2.85
CA PHE A 254 25.62 10.85 -1.52
C PHE A 254 26.16 9.87 -0.48
N TYR A 255 25.58 8.67 -0.36
CA TYR A 255 26.02 7.66 0.61
C TYR A 255 27.43 7.14 0.33
N ARG A 256 27.79 6.95 -0.94
CA ARG A 256 29.17 6.57 -1.32
C ARG A 256 30.18 7.61 -0.81
N GLY A 257 29.89 8.89 -1.00
CA GLY A 257 30.70 10.00 -0.50
C GLY A 257 30.75 10.02 1.03
N PHE A 258 29.59 9.92 1.67
CA PHE A 258 29.44 9.88 3.12
C PHE A 258 30.29 8.77 3.76
N TYR A 259 30.17 7.53 3.29
CA TYR A 259 30.95 6.41 3.83
C TYR A 259 32.45 6.53 3.54
N THR A 260 32.82 7.15 2.41
CA THR A 260 34.23 7.44 2.09
C THR A 260 34.82 8.44 3.07
N TRP A 261 34.08 9.50 3.40
CA TRP A 261 34.48 10.51 4.38
C TRP A 261 34.46 9.96 5.82
N LYS A 262 33.41 9.23 6.20
CA LYS A 262 33.24 8.65 7.53
C LYS A 262 34.38 7.70 7.90
N LYS A 263 34.87 6.88 6.96
CA LYS A 263 36.02 5.98 7.16
C LYS A 263 37.33 6.68 7.52
N GLN A 264 37.45 7.99 7.29
CA GLN A 264 38.63 8.76 7.66
C GLN A 264 38.50 9.48 9.01
N ARG A 265 37.33 9.40 9.64
CA ARG A 265 37.15 9.86 11.03
C ARG A 265 37.43 8.66 11.95
N PRO A 266 38.26 8.82 12.99
CA PRO A 266 38.46 7.79 14.00
C PRO A 266 37.17 7.49 14.77
#